data_AF-A0A3D4B7I8-F1
#
_entry.id   AF-A0A3D4B7I8-F1
#
_cell.length_a   1.000
_cell.length_b   1.000
_cell.length_c   1.000
_cell.angle_alpha   90.00
_cell.angle_beta   90.00
_cell.angle_gamma   90.00
#
_symmetry.space_group_name_H-M   'P 1'
#
loop_
_entity.id
_entity.type
_entity.pdbx_description
1 polymer ?
#
loop_
_entity_poly.entity_id
_entity_poly.type
_entity_poly.pdbx_seq_one_letter_code
_entity_poly.pdbx_strand_id
1 'polypeptide(L)'
;MIGLTGSPYGSSFPYAREGSFYLSGYKGAAIWFAPVPLFDHSGVVSTFRQLELTKTKFGSIIKLHLLSLALLIVFSFIFYALIWKLAPIPSGAYPFVEKMWPLQATMETIWIKSTLPGGADVVGRLIRWEYISAGMVFTTLLYGGLMVLKAPPLLFYGLIAGLGTGAWIHYTLPTFIGAMLGKFYFSKKYGEKRWRAYAPVILAGYGCGLGLIGMAAVSLVLIAKSTSQILF
;
A
#
# COMPACT_ATOMS: atom_id res chain seq x y z
N MET A 1 -12.83 8.29 -3.94
CA MET A 1 -13.27 6.95 -4.40
C MET A 1 -13.51 5.99 -3.25
N ILE A 2 -12.65 5.93 -2.23
CA ILE A 2 -12.80 5.03 -1.06
C ILE A 2 -14.21 5.08 -0.43
N GLY A 3 -14.79 6.27 -0.25
CA GLY A 3 -16.16 6.40 0.27
C GLY A 3 -17.30 5.98 -0.67
N LEU A 4 -17.02 5.72 -1.96
CA LEU A 4 -17.99 5.27 -2.97
C LEU A 4 -17.83 3.78 -3.31
N THR A 5 -16.61 3.24 -3.27
CA THR A 5 -16.28 1.87 -3.68
C THR A 5 -15.94 0.94 -2.52
N GLY A 6 -15.93 1.44 -1.29
CA GLY A 6 -15.43 0.69 -0.13
C GLY A 6 -13.91 0.74 -0.01
N SER A 7 -13.38 0.14 1.07
CA SER A 7 -11.93 0.07 1.30
C SER A 7 -11.28 -0.81 0.22
N PRO A 8 -10.30 -0.30 -0.54
CA PRO A 8 -9.59 -1.08 -1.55
C PRO A 8 -8.58 -2.07 -0.95
N TYR A 9 -8.30 -2.00 0.35
CA TYR A 9 -7.19 -2.71 0.99
C TYR A 9 -7.55 -4.08 1.57
N GLY A 10 -8.77 -4.56 1.37
CA GLY A 10 -9.24 -5.80 1.99
C GLY A 10 -9.17 -5.75 3.52
N SER A 11 -9.46 -6.87 4.16
CA SER A 11 -9.21 -7.07 5.59
C SER A 11 -8.11 -8.10 5.75
N SER A 12 -6.85 -7.67 5.62
CA SER A 12 -5.72 -8.53 5.93
C SER A 12 -5.48 -8.54 7.43
N PHE A 13 -5.23 -9.72 7.99
CA PHE A 13 -4.83 -9.83 9.39
C PHE A 13 -3.38 -9.36 9.52
N PRO A 14 -3.11 -8.26 10.25
CA PRO A 14 -1.75 -7.78 10.41
C PRO A 14 -0.92 -8.81 11.17
N TYR A 15 0.35 -8.94 10.79
CA TYR A 15 1.32 -9.83 11.42
C TYR A 15 0.97 -11.33 11.40
N ALA A 16 0.13 -11.78 10.46
CA ALA A 16 -0.24 -13.19 10.35
C ALA A 16 0.97 -14.10 10.09
N ARG A 17 1.95 -13.64 9.29
CA ARG A 17 3.17 -14.38 8.99
C ARG A 17 4.07 -14.48 10.23
N GLU A 18 4.34 -13.33 10.83
CA GLU A 18 5.20 -13.14 11.99
C GLU A 18 4.68 -13.93 13.19
N GLY A 19 3.38 -13.83 13.46
CA GLY A 19 2.70 -14.57 14.53
C GLY A 19 2.73 -16.08 14.31
N SER A 20 2.54 -16.55 13.07
CA SER A 20 2.60 -17.98 12.75
C SER A 20 4.00 -18.55 12.99
N PHE A 21 5.06 -17.82 12.60
CA PHE A 21 6.44 -18.26 12.82
C PHE A 21 6.79 -18.29 14.31
N TYR A 22 6.39 -17.27 15.05
CA TYR A 22 6.60 -17.23 16.50
C TYR A 22 5.86 -18.36 17.23
N LEU A 23 4.57 -18.58 16.93
CA LEU A 23 3.76 -19.61 17.58
C LEU A 23 4.14 -21.04 17.17
N SER A 24 4.76 -21.23 16.00
CA SER A 24 5.22 -22.55 15.54
C SER A 24 6.34 -23.16 16.38
N GLY A 25 7.00 -22.38 17.26
CA GLY A 25 8.13 -22.84 18.07
C GLY A 25 9.41 -23.09 17.27
N TYR A 26 9.47 -22.68 16.00
CA TYR A 26 10.63 -22.84 15.14
C TYR A 26 11.83 -22.05 15.67
N LYS A 27 13.02 -22.67 15.65
CA LYS A 27 14.28 -22.06 16.05
C LYS A 27 15.18 -21.88 14.82
N GLY A 28 15.52 -20.63 14.51
CA GLY A 28 16.39 -20.28 13.41
C GLY A 28 15.81 -19.20 12.48
N ALA A 29 16.65 -18.71 11.57
CA ALA A 29 16.30 -17.63 10.66
C ALA A 29 15.72 -18.12 9.31
N ALA A 30 15.92 -19.40 8.94
CA ALA A 30 15.62 -19.87 7.59
C ALA A 30 14.13 -19.76 7.20
N ILE A 31 13.21 -19.92 8.17
CA ILE A 31 11.76 -19.78 7.93
C ILE A 31 11.37 -18.38 7.45
N TRP A 32 12.13 -17.34 7.82
CA TRP A 32 11.89 -15.97 7.40
C TRP A 32 12.26 -15.71 5.93
N PHE A 33 13.10 -16.57 5.35
CA PHE A 33 13.48 -16.52 3.93
C PHE A 33 12.70 -17.52 3.07
N ALA A 34 11.86 -18.35 3.69
CA ALA A 34 11.04 -19.32 2.98
C ALA A 34 9.80 -18.64 2.35
N PRO A 35 9.41 -19.03 1.11
CA PRO A 35 8.16 -18.58 0.50
C PRO A 35 6.99 -19.29 1.18
N VAL A 36 6.35 -18.62 2.14
CA VAL A 36 5.18 -19.15 2.85
C VAL A 36 3.89 -18.70 2.14
N PRO A 37 2.99 -19.63 1.78
CA PRO A 37 1.81 -19.32 0.98
C PRO A 37 0.72 -18.64 1.83
N LEU A 38 0.91 -17.36 2.14
CA LEU A 38 -0.10 -16.49 2.75
C LEU A 38 -0.74 -15.64 1.66
N PHE A 39 -1.51 -16.28 0.78
CA PHE A 39 -2.15 -15.60 -0.35
C PHE A 39 -3.50 -15.01 0.07
N ASP A 40 -3.62 -13.69 -0.06
CA ASP A 40 -4.91 -13.01 0.00
C ASP A 40 -5.47 -12.88 -1.43
N HIS A 41 -6.53 -13.63 -1.72
CA HIS A 41 -7.22 -13.59 -3.01
C HIS A 41 -8.43 -12.62 -3.02
N SER A 42 -8.72 -11.94 -1.91
CA SER A 42 -9.90 -11.06 -1.79
C SER A 42 -9.90 -9.93 -2.83
N GLY A 43 -8.75 -9.30 -3.06
CA GLY A 43 -8.58 -8.26 -4.08
C GLY A 43 -8.82 -8.78 -5.51
N VAL A 44 -8.39 -10.01 -5.79
CA VAL A 44 -8.56 -10.65 -7.11
C VAL A 44 -10.03 -10.89 -7.41
N VAL A 45 -10.80 -11.40 -6.44
CA VAL A 45 -12.25 -11.61 -6.58
C VAL A 45 -12.98 -10.30 -6.88
N SER A 46 -12.64 -9.22 -6.17
CA SER A 46 -13.23 -7.90 -6.42
C SER A 46 -12.94 -7.37 -7.82
N THR A 47 -11.74 -7.64 -8.33
CA THR A 47 -11.33 -7.27 -9.69
C THR A 47 -12.09 -8.07 -10.74
N PHE A 48 -12.24 -9.39 -10.56
CA PHE A 48 -13.06 -10.23 -11.44
C PHE A 48 -14.51 -9.75 -11.51
N ARG A 49 -15.09 -9.34 -10.38
CA ARG A 49 -16.44 -8.77 -10.36
C ARG A 49 -16.52 -7.45 -11.16
N GLN A 50 -15.52 -6.59 -11.06
CA GLN A 50 -15.45 -5.36 -11.88
C GLN A 50 -15.35 -5.69 -13.37
N LEU A 51 -14.57 -6.70 -13.74
CA LEU A 51 -14.38 -7.14 -15.12
C LEU A 51 -15.67 -7.69 -15.73
N GLU A 52 -16.44 -8.44 -14.94
CA GLU A 52 -17.78 -8.92 -15.30
C GLU A 52 -18.75 -7.75 -15.55
N LEU A 53 -18.79 -6.77 -14.63
CA LEU A 53 -19.65 -5.57 -14.74
C LEU A 53 -19.30 -4.69 -15.95
N THR A 54 -18.03 -4.63 -16.30
CA THR A 54 -17.52 -3.87 -17.47
C THR A 54 -17.59 -4.68 -18.77
N LYS A 55 -18.10 -5.92 -18.72
CA LYS A 55 -18.22 -6.84 -19.87
C LYS A 55 -16.88 -7.07 -20.59
N THR A 56 -15.79 -7.07 -19.85
CA THR A 56 -14.45 -7.34 -20.40
C THR A 56 -14.25 -8.83 -20.58
N LYS A 57 -13.62 -9.23 -21.70
CA LYS A 57 -13.35 -10.64 -21.98
C LYS A 57 -12.13 -11.10 -21.19
N PHE A 58 -12.17 -12.30 -20.63
CA PHE A 58 -11.05 -12.90 -19.90
C PHE A 58 -9.75 -12.92 -20.72
N GLY A 59 -9.84 -13.27 -22.01
CA GLY A 59 -8.69 -13.24 -22.92
C GLY A 59 -8.07 -11.85 -23.10
N SER A 60 -8.82 -10.76 -22.90
CA SER A 60 -8.27 -9.40 -22.94
C SER A 60 -7.37 -9.11 -21.75
N ILE A 61 -7.71 -9.65 -20.58
CA ILE A 61 -6.91 -9.50 -19.36
C ILE A 61 -5.59 -10.26 -19.49
N ILE A 62 -5.64 -11.49 -20.02
CA ILE A 62 -4.42 -12.26 -20.30
C ILE A 62 -3.52 -11.51 -21.28
N LYS A 63 -4.08 -11.00 -22.38
CA LYS A 63 -3.31 -10.21 -23.36
C LYS A 63 -2.69 -8.96 -22.72
N LEU A 64 -3.43 -8.26 -21.86
CA LEU A 64 -2.92 -7.12 -21.11
C LEU A 64 -1.75 -7.51 -20.21
N HIS A 65 -1.90 -8.58 -19.41
CA HIS A 65 -0.83 -9.04 -18.54
C HIS A 65 0.41 -9.49 -19.31
N LEU A 66 0.26 -10.27 -20.38
CA LEU A 66 1.38 -10.70 -21.22
C LEU A 66 2.11 -9.54 -21.88
N LEU A 67 1.35 -8.57 -22.43
CA LEU A 67 1.94 -7.37 -23.02
C LEU A 67 2.68 -6.55 -21.95
N SER A 68 2.04 -6.31 -20.79
CA SER A 68 2.66 -5.56 -19.71
C SER A 68 3.91 -6.24 -19.16
N LEU A 69 3.90 -7.57 -19.03
CA LEU A 69 5.05 -8.35 -18.59
C LEU A 69 6.20 -8.24 -19.60
N ALA A 70 5.91 -8.39 -20.90
CA ALA A 70 6.93 -8.26 -21.94
C ALA A 70 7.58 -6.88 -21.93
N LEU A 71 6.76 -5.81 -21.87
CA LEU A 71 7.27 -4.44 -21.78
C LEU A 71 8.08 -4.22 -20.50
N LEU A 72 7.55 -4.66 -19.35
CA LEU A 72 8.23 -4.51 -18.06
C LEU A 72 9.59 -5.20 -18.06
N ILE A 73 9.70 -6.42 -18.57
CA ILE A 73 10.98 -7.13 -18.61
C ILE A 73 11.99 -6.35 -19.47
N VAL A 74 11.60 -5.98 -20.70
CA VAL A 74 12.49 -5.27 -21.63
C VAL A 74 12.94 -3.93 -21.05
N PHE A 75 12.01 -3.09 -20.60
CA PHE A 75 12.35 -1.78 -20.06
C PHE A 75 13.06 -1.87 -18.71
N SER A 76 12.76 -2.85 -17.86
CA SER A 76 13.46 -3.02 -16.57
C SER A 76 14.94 -3.29 -16.78
N PHE A 77 15.32 -4.13 -17.76
CA PHE A 77 16.73 -4.36 -18.08
C PHE A 77 17.44 -3.10 -18.58
N ILE A 78 16.78 -2.30 -19.43
CA ILE A 78 17.32 -1.02 -19.92
C ILE A 78 17.54 -0.05 -18.76
N PHE A 79 16.53 0.15 -17.91
CA PHE A 79 16.61 1.05 -16.77
C PHE A 79 17.63 0.59 -15.74
N TYR A 80 17.67 -0.71 -15.43
CA TYR A 80 18.67 -1.27 -14.52
C TYR A 80 20.08 -1.00 -15.04
N ALA A 81 20.36 -1.34 -16.31
CA ALA A 81 21.67 -1.09 -16.92
C ALA A 81 22.08 0.39 -16.88
N LEU A 82 21.13 1.33 -17.04
CA LEU A 82 21.40 2.76 -16.97
C LEU A 82 21.69 3.23 -15.54
N ILE A 83 20.86 2.83 -14.58
CA ILE A 83 20.98 3.23 -13.17
C ILE A 83 22.33 2.77 -12.58
N TRP A 84 22.76 1.54 -12.87
CA TRP A 84 24.04 1.01 -12.40
C TRP A 84 25.26 1.69 -13.05
N LYS A 85 25.10 2.26 -14.24
CA LYS A 85 26.17 3.03 -14.90
C LYS A 85 26.33 4.45 -14.35
N LEU A 86 25.27 5.04 -13.77
CA LEU A 86 25.31 6.41 -13.23
C LEU A 86 26.08 6.48 -11.91
N ALA A 87 25.82 5.58 -10.97
CA ALA A 87 26.49 5.55 -9.67
C ALA A 87 26.30 4.18 -9.01
N PRO A 88 27.24 3.74 -8.16
CA PRO A 88 27.05 2.53 -7.36
C PRO A 88 25.85 2.68 -6.43
N ILE A 89 25.09 1.61 -6.24
CA ILE A 89 24.00 1.54 -5.25
C ILE A 89 24.50 0.70 -4.06
N PRO A 90 24.40 1.17 -2.81
CA PRO A 90 23.93 2.48 -2.34
C PRO A 90 25.01 3.58 -2.45
N SER A 91 24.59 4.81 -2.74
CA SER A 91 25.45 6.02 -2.74
C SER A 91 24.63 7.27 -2.50
N GLY A 92 25.29 8.39 -2.20
CA GLY A 92 24.64 9.71 -2.02
C GLY A 92 23.87 10.22 -3.25
N ALA A 93 24.09 9.63 -4.43
CA ALA A 93 23.26 9.89 -5.61
C ALA A 93 21.82 9.36 -5.47
N TYR A 94 21.60 8.41 -4.56
CA TYR A 94 20.33 7.71 -4.28
C TYR A 94 19.95 7.79 -2.78
N PRO A 95 19.60 8.99 -2.26
CA PRO A 95 19.42 9.23 -0.83
C PRO A 95 18.26 8.44 -0.19
N PHE A 96 17.23 8.12 -0.98
CA PHE A 96 16.12 7.29 -0.50
C PHE A 96 16.60 5.87 -0.20
N VAL A 97 17.33 5.25 -1.13
CA VAL A 97 17.85 3.89 -1.00
C VAL A 97 18.84 3.80 0.16
N GLU A 98 19.77 4.76 0.24
CA GLU A 98 20.78 4.83 1.28
C GLU A 98 20.18 4.85 2.70
N LYS A 99 19.06 5.56 2.91
CA LYS A 99 18.41 5.66 4.22
C LYS A 99 17.38 4.56 4.48
N MET A 100 16.57 4.23 3.47
CA MET A 100 15.43 3.34 3.64
C MET A 100 15.83 1.88 3.66
N TRP A 101 16.84 1.43 2.91
CA TRP A 101 17.24 0.03 2.94
C TRP A 101 17.79 -0.40 4.30
N PRO A 102 18.72 0.34 4.94
CA PRO A 102 19.16 -0.01 6.29
C PRO A 102 18.02 0.04 7.31
N LEU A 103 17.11 1.02 7.19
CA LEU A 103 15.93 1.12 8.06
C LEU A 103 15.03 -0.11 7.91
N GLN A 104 14.69 -0.49 6.68
CA GLN A 104 13.85 -1.66 6.39
C GLN A 104 14.52 -2.95 6.85
N ALA A 105 15.81 -3.14 6.56
CA ALA A 105 16.57 -4.29 7.03
C ALA A 105 16.62 -4.36 8.57
N THR A 106 16.75 -3.21 9.24
CA THR A 106 16.70 -3.15 10.71
C THR A 106 15.32 -3.57 11.24
N MET A 107 14.24 -3.08 10.62
CA MET A 107 12.87 -3.45 11.01
C MET A 107 12.60 -4.95 10.78
N GLU A 108 13.09 -5.53 9.69
CA GLU A 108 12.94 -6.95 9.38
C GLU A 108 13.78 -7.84 10.32
N THR A 109 15.02 -7.44 10.61
CA THR A 109 15.90 -8.21 11.51
C THR A 109 15.38 -8.28 12.94
N ILE A 110 14.58 -7.31 13.41
CA ILE A 110 13.88 -7.40 14.70
C ILE A 110 12.96 -8.63 14.74
N TRP A 111 12.20 -8.85 13.66
CA TRP A 111 11.34 -10.02 13.54
C TRP A 111 12.13 -11.30 13.37
N ILE A 112 13.19 -11.32 12.55
CA ILE A 112 14.04 -12.51 12.38
C ILE A 112 14.69 -12.93 13.72
N LYS A 113 15.07 -11.95 14.56
CA LYS A 113 15.64 -12.21 15.89
C LYS A 113 14.66 -12.90 16.84
N SER A 114 13.35 -12.82 16.62
CA SER A 114 12.36 -13.49 17.47
C SER A 114 12.51 -15.01 17.55
N THR A 115 12.94 -15.65 16.47
CA THR A 115 13.05 -17.11 16.36
C THR A 115 14.47 -17.62 16.64
N LEU A 116 15.43 -16.74 16.94
CA LEU A 116 16.78 -17.13 17.34
C LEU A 116 16.82 -17.55 18.83
N PRO A 117 17.77 -18.41 19.24
CA PRO A 117 17.91 -18.79 20.64
C PRO A 117 18.14 -17.54 21.52
N GLY A 118 17.26 -17.34 22.52
CA GLY A 118 17.22 -16.12 23.36
C GLY A 118 16.34 -14.98 22.84
N GLY A 119 15.76 -15.10 21.64
CA GLY A 119 14.91 -14.09 21.01
C GLY A 119 13.46 -14.04 21.49
N ALA A 120 12.98 -15.10 22.15
CA ALA A 120 11.61 -15.19 22.64
C ALA A 120 11.26 -14.11 23.69
N ASP A 121 12.24 -13.72 24.53
CA ASP A 121 12.08 -12.65 25.51
C ASP A 121 11.89 -11.27 24.84
N VAL A 122 12.50 -11.06 23.67
CA VAL A 122 12.36 -9.82 22.90
C VAL A 122 10.92 -9.64 22.42
N VAL A 123 10.29 -10.71 21.90
CA VAL A 123 8.89 -10.69 21.45
C VAL A 123 7.92 -10.59 22.62
N GLY A 124 8.17 -11.32 23.71
CA GLY A 124 7.35 -11.26 24.92
C GLY A 124 7.25 -9.84 25.48
N ARG A 125 8.33 -9.06 25.41
CA ARG A 125 8.33 -7.64 25.80
C ARG A 125 7.68 -6.70 24.77
N LEU A 126 7.71 -7.07 23.49
CA LEU A 126 7.06 -6.31 22.41
C LEU A 126 5.53 -6.43 22.45
N ILE A 127 5.00 -7.61 22.79
CA ILE A 127 3.55 -7.86 22.87
C ILE A 127 3.03 -7.41 24.23
N ARG A 128 2.56 -6.16 24.30
CA ARG A 128 1.89 -5.65 25.51
C ARG A 128 0.38 -5.90 25.45
N TRP A 129 -0.04 -7.00 26.08
CA TRP A 129 -1.44 -7.43 26.15
C TRP A 129 -2.41 -6.38 26.70
N GLU A 130 -1.93 -5.51 27.59
CA GLU A 130 -2.69 -4.38 28.13
C GLU A 130 -3.19 -3.44 27.03
N TYR A 131 -2.34 -3.10 26.07
CA TYR A 131 -2.72 -2.21 24.97
C TYR A 131 -3.60 -2.90 23.94
N ILE A 132 -3.36 -4.19 23.68
CA ILE A 132 -4.18 -4.99 22.76
C ILE A 132 -5.60 -5.13 23.31
N SER A 133 -5.73 -5.52 24.58
CA SER A 133 -7.02 -5.68 25.25
C SER A 133 -7.74 -4.34 25.41
N ALA A 134 -7.04 -3.26 25.79
CA ALA A 134 -7.61 -1.91 25.82
C ALA A 134 -8.12 -1.48 24.43
N GLY A 135 -7.35 -1.75 23.36
CA GLY A 135 -7.75 -1.45 21.98
C GLY A 135 -8.97 -2.26 21.54
N MET A 136 -9.03 -3.55 21.88
CA MET A 136 -10.20 -4.40 21.61
C MET A 136 -11.44 -3.89 22.33
N VAL A 137 -11.36 -3.66 23.65
CA VAL A 137 -12.47 -3.15 24.46
C VAL A 137 -12.94 -1.79 23.93
N PHE A 138 -12.02 -0.87 23.67
CA PHE A 138 -12.35 0.44 23.11
C PHE A 138 -13.07 0.33 21.77
N THR A 139 -12.58 -0.51 20.87
CA THR A 139 -13.16 -0.68 19.53
C THR A 139 -14.55 -1.32 19.60
N THR A 140 -14.74 -2.31 20.47
CA THR A 140 -16.04 -2.96 20.71
C THR A 140 -17.04 -1.99 21.34
N LEU A 141 -16.63 -1.20 22.33
CA LEU A 141 -17.47 -0.17 22.94
C LEU A 141 -17.85 0.93 21.95
N LEU A 142 -16.90 1.38 21.13
CA LEU A 142 -17.15 2.36 20.08
C LEU A 142 -18.18 1.84 19.06
N TYR A 143 -18.03 0.58 18.62
CA TYR A 143 -18.99 -0.05 17.71
C TYR A 143 -20.38 -0.18 18.35
N GLY A 144 -20.44 -0.68 19.59
CA GLY A 144 -21.69 -0.81 20.34
C GLY A 144 -22.39 0.53 20.54
N GLY A 145 -21.65 1.58 20.89
CA GLY A 145 -22.17 2.94 21.02
C GLY A 145 -22.75 3.48 19.71
N LEU A 146 -22.05 3.26 18.58
CA LEU A 146 -22.55 3.64 17.26
C LEU A 146 -23.81 2.87 16.87
N MET A 147 -23.93 1.59 17.25
CA MET A 147 -25.15 0.81 17.01
C MET A 147 -26.34 1.34 17.82
N VAL A 148 -26.15 1.70 19.09
CA VAL A 148 -27.22 2.29 19.93
C VAL A 148 -27.68 3.62 19.35
N LEU A 149 -26.76 4.43 18.84
CA LEU A 149 -27.05 5.71 18.18
C LEU A 149 -27.63 5.55 16.77
N LYS A 150 -27.80 4.32 16.27
CA LYS A 150 -28.24 4.00 14.90
C LYS A 150 -27.40 4.70 13.83
N ALA A 151 -26.12 4.92 14.12
CA ALA A 151 -25.20 5.58 13.19
C ALA A 151 -24.86 4.64 12.02
N PRO A 152 -24.62 5.16 10.81
CA PRO A 152 -24.27 4.34 9.65
C PRO A 152 -22.94 3.58 9.90
N PRO A 153 -22.89 2.26 9.64
CA PRO A 153 -21.69 1.44 9.85
C PRO A 153 -20.44 1.95 9.12
N LEU A 154 -20.62 2.69 8.01
CA LEU A 154 -19.52 3.35 7.30
C LEU A 154 -18.70 4.31 8.18
N LEU A 155 -19.30 4.94 9.19
CA LEU A 155 -18.56 5.83 10.10
C LEU A 155 -17.55 5.06 10.94
N PHE A 156 -17.93 3.88 11.42
CA PHE A 156 -17.05 3.02 12.18
C PHE A 156 -15.85 2.55 11.34
N TYR A 157 -16.12 2.06 10.14
CA TYR A 157 -15.05 1.64 9.22
C TYR A 157 -14.18 2.81 8.74
N GLY A 158 -14.75 4.01 8.57
CA GLY A 158 -13.99 5.23 8.27
C GLY A 158 -13.07 5.66 9.41
N LEU A 159 -13.53 5.57 10.66
CA LEU A 159 -12.73 5.83 11.86
C LEU A 159 -11.60 4.81 12.00
N ILE A 160 -11.89 3.52 11.84
CA ILE A 160 -10.86 2.47 11.85
C ILE A 160 -9.86 2.67 10.72
N ALA A 161 -10.29 3.01 9.51
CA ALA A 161 -9.37 3.28 8.40
C ALA A 161 -8.53 4.56 8.62
N GLY A 162 -9.03 5.52 9.40
CA GLY A 162 -8.27 6.70 9.79
C GLY A 162 -7.26 6.43 10.92
N LEU A 163 -7.53 5.46 11.79
CA LEU A 163 -6.67 5.07 12.91
C LEU A 163 -5.68 3.94 12.56
N GLY A 164 -6.12 3.02 11.71
CA GLY A 164 -5.42 1.82 11.28
C GLY A 164 -4.86 2.03 9.88
N THR A 165 -3.58 1.67 9.69
CA THR A 165 -2.72 1.93 8.53
C THR A 165 -2.15 3.35 8.48
N GLY A 166 -1.07 3.57 9.23
CA GLY A 166 -0.06 4.61 8.97
C GLY A 166 -0.61 5.89 8.33
N ALA A 167 -1.61 6.51 8.97
CA ALA A 167 -2.35 7.65 8.46
C ALA A 167 -1.49 8.90 8.60
N TRP A 168 -0.36 8.91 7.90
CA TRP A 168 0.53 10.05 7.86
C TRP A 168 -0.27 11.27 7.43
N ILE A 169 -0.01 12.40 8.06
CA ILE A 169 -0.74 13.65 7.86
C ILE A 169 -0.82 14.02 6.36
N HIS A 170 0.22 13.70 5.61
CA HIS A 170 0.30 13.95 4.16
C HIS A 170 -0.63 13.07 3.30
N TYR A 171 -1.19 11.98 3.82
CA TYR A 171 -2.19 11.15 3.12
C TYR A 171 -3.61 11.49 3.59
N THR A 172 -3.80 11.66 4.90
CA THR A 172 -5.11 11.87 5.53
C THR A 172 -5.68 13.25 5.26
N LEU A 173 -4.87 14.30 5.32
CA LEU A 173 -5.36 15.66 5.06
C LEU A 173 -5.83 15.84 3.62
N PRO A 174 -5.07 15.46 2.57
CA PRO A 174 -5.55 15.61 1.20
C PRO A 174 -6.78 14.77 0.89
N THR A 175 -6.88 13.56 1.45
CA THR A 175 -8.08 12.72 1.28
C THR A 175 -9.30 13.32 1.97
N PHE A 176 -9.13 13.90 3.16
CA PHE A 176 -10.18 14.63 3.86
C PHE A 176 -10.63 15.89 3.12
N ILE A 177 -9.68 16.73 2.69
CA ILE A 177 -9.93 17.94 1.88
C ILE A 177 -10.64 17.55 0.58
N GLY A 178 -10.17 16.52 -0.10
CA GLY A 178 -10.81 16.00 -1.32
C GLY A 178 -12.22 15.50 -1.08
N ALA A 179 -12.48 14.83 0.04
CA ALA A 179 -13.83 14.39 0.43
C ALA A 179 -14.76 15.59 0.73
N MET A 180 -14.27 16.61 1.43
CA MET A 180 -15.02 17.83 1.70
C MET A 180 -15.36 18.59 0.43
N LEU A 181 -14.38 18.81 -0.45
CA LEU A 181 -14.61 19.48 -1.75
C LEU A 181 -15.59 18.67 -2.61
N GLY A 182 -15.42 17.35 -2.65
CA GLY A 182 -16.33 16.43 -3.35
C GLY A 182 -17.77 16.55 -2.86
N LYS A 183 -17.97 16.56 -1.54
CA LYS A 183 -19.31 16.59 -0.93
C LYS A 183 -19.93 17.98 -0.95
N PHE A 184 -19.22 19.02 -0.57
CA PHE A 184 -19.82 20.35 -0.34
C PHE A 184 -19.80 21.27 -1.56
N TYR A 185 -18.79 21.15 -2.44
CA TYR A 185 -18.66 22.03 -3.60
C TYR A 185 -19.08 21.31 -4.89
N PHE A 186 -18.45 20.19 -5.22
CA PHE A 186 -18.66 19.53 -6.51
C PHE A 186 -20.02 18.85 -6.62
N SER A 187 -20.51 18.20 -5.56
CA SER A 187 -21.85 17.59 -5.59
C SER A 187 -22.97 18.63 -5.73
N LYS A 188 -22.83 19.81 -5.09
CA LYS A 188 -23.80 20.91 -5.17
C LYS A 188 -23.78 21.59 -6.54
N LYS A 189 -22.59 21.76 -7.14
CA LYS A 189 -22.41 22.45 -8.42
C LYS A 189 -22.82 21.61 -9.64
N TYR A 190 -22.48 20.32 -9.65
CA TYR A 190 -22.66 19.46 -10.83
C TYR A 190 -23.82 18.46 -10.71
N GLY A 191 -24.44 18.40 -9.52
CA GLY A 191 -25.47 17.42 -9.18
C GLY A 191 -24.86 16.08 -8.73
N GLU A 192 -25.47 15.49 -7.70
CA GLU A 192 -24.91 14.34 -7.00
C GLU A 192 -24.71 13.11 -7.90
N LYS A 193 -25.69 12.79 -8.75
CA LYS A 193 -25.61 11.65 -9.67
C LYS A 193 -24.49 11.81 -10.71
N ARG A 194 -24.36 13.00 -11.30
CA ARG A 194 -23.32 13.28 -12.29
C ARG A 194 -21.93 13.26 -11.66
N TRP A 195 -21.77 13.91 -10.50
CA TRP A 195 -20.49 13.92 -9.79
C TRP A 195 -20.01 12.51 -9.42
N ARG A 196 -20.90 11.66 -8.87
CA ARG A 196 -20.56 10.27 -8.54
C ARG A 196 -20.13 9.44 -9.76
N ALA A 197 -20.68 9.72 -10.94
CA ALA A 197 -20.31 9.05 -12.19
C ALA A 197 -18.97 9.55 -12.78
N TYR A 198 -18.69 10.85 -12.70
CA TYR A 198 -17.46 11.45 -13.26
C TYR A 198 -16.25 11.35 -12.31
N ALA A 199 -16.44 11.30 -11.00
CA ALA A 199 -15.34 11.23 -10.04
C ALA A 199 -14.36 10.04 -10.28
N PRO A 200 -14.82 8.80 -10.59
CA PRO A 200 -13.93 7.71 -11.00
C PRO A 200 -13.12 8.02 -12.27
N VAL A 201 -13.75 8.66 -13.26
CA VAL A 201 -13.12 8.99 -14.55
C VAL A 201 -12.02 10.04 -14.38
N ILE A 202 -12.29 11.07 -13.57
CA ILE A 202 -11.30 12.11 -13.24
C ILE A 202 -10.12 11.49 -12.48
N LEU A 203 -10.39 10.59 -11.52
CA LEU A 203 -9.33 9.90 -10.79
C LEU A 203 -8.46 9.05 -11.73
N ALA A 204 -9.08 8.28 -12.65
CA ALA A 204 -8.36 7.47 -13.62
C ALA A 204 -7.49 8.33 -14.54
N GLY A 205 -8.03 9.44 -15.05
CA GLY A 205 -7.28 10.39 -15.87
C GLY A 205 -6.11 11.04 -15.13
N TYR A 206 -6.35 11.49 -13.89
CA TYR A 206 -5.31 12.07 -13.04
C TYR A 206 -4.20 11.05 -12.70
N GLY A 207 -4.57 9.81 -12.35
CA GLY A 207 -3.62 8.74 -12.07
C GLY A 207 -2.75 8.40 -13.28
N CYS A 208 -3.35 8.33 -14.47
CA CYS A 208 -2.61 8.15 -15.72
C CYS A 208 -1.66 9.33 -16.00
N GLY A 209 -2.14 10.56 -15.85
CA GLY A 209 -1.34 11.77 -16.05
C GLY A 209 -0.15 11.89 -15.09
N LEU A 210 -0.36 11.59 -13.81
CA LEU A 210 0.73 11.51 -12.82
C LEU A 210 1.79 10.48 -13.22
N GLY A 211 1.38 9.31 -13.72
CA GLY A 211 2.31 8.29 -14.22
C GLY A 211 3.16 8.81 -15.38
N LEU A 212 2.54 9.41 -16.40
CA LEU A 212 3.24 9.93 -17.56
C LEU A 212 4.20 11.08 -17.22
N ILE A 213 3.75 12.05 -16.41
CA ILE A 213 4.59 13.17 -15.98
C ILE A 213 5.73 12.66 -15.09
N GLY A 214 5.46 11.73 -14.19
CA GLY A 214 6.47 11.11 -13.34
C GLY A 214 7.57 10.42 -14.15
N MET A 215 7.18 9.65 -15.17
CA MET A 215 8.12 9.01 -16.10
C MET A 215 8.94 10.05 -16.87
N ALA A 216 8.30 11.09 -17.42
CA ALA A 216 9.00 12.14 -18.14
C ALA A 216 10.01 12.88 -17.24
N ALA A 217 9.63 13.21 -16.01
CA ALA A 217 10.50 13.87 -15.05
C ALA A 217 11.72 12.99 -14.69
N VAL A 218 11.50 11.69 -14.43
CA VAL A 218 12.59 10.74 -14.17
C VAL A 218 13.52 10.64 -15.38
N SER A 219 12.98 10.52 -16.59
CA SER A 219 13.78 10.48 -17.82
C SER A 219 14.63 11.74 -17.98
N LEU A 220 14.08 12.94 -17.76
CA LEU A 220 14.83 14.20 -17.82
C LEU A 220 15.95 14.26 -16.78
N VAL A 221 15.68 13.84 -15.55
CA VAL A 221 16.70 13.79 -14.48
C VAL A 221 17.81 12.80 -14.81
N LEU A 222 17.48 11.62 -15.35
CA LEU A 222 18.49 10.63 -15.75
C LEU A 222 19.36 11.15 -16.89
N ILE A 223 18.78 11.82 -17.89
CA ILE A 223 19.53 12.48 -18.97
C ILE A 223 20.45 13.55 -18.39
N ALA A 224 19.92 14.46 -17.56
CA ALA A 224 20.70 15.53 -16.93
C ALA A 224 21.86 15.01 -16.06
N LYS A 225 21.63 13.93 -15.31
CA LYS A 225 22.69 13.29 -14.51
C LYS A 225 23.72 12.60 -15.40
N SER A 226 23.32 11.99 -16.52
CA SER A 226 24.26 11.34 -17.44
C SER A 226 25.18 12.33 -18.17
N THR A 227 24.69 13.54 -18.49
CA THR A 227 25.50 14.59 -19.13
C THR A 227 26.37 15.36 -18.13
N SER A 228 25.93 15.49 -16.88
CA SER A 228 26.68 16.15 -15.81
C SER A 228 27.77 15.27 -15.17
N GLN A 229 28.01 14.04 -15.64
CA GLN A 229 29.09 13.18 -15.13
C GLN A 229 30.50 13.59 -15.63
N ILE A 230 30.66 14.80 -16.16
CA ILE A 230 31.97 15.36 -16.53
C ILE A 230 32.42 16.31 -15.41
N LEU A 231 33.51 15.92 -14.73
CA LEU A 231 34.29 16.59 -13.66
C LEU A 231 33.62 16.53 -12.26
N PHE A 232 34.09 15.76 -11.26
CA PHE A 232 35.45 15.38 -10.84
C PHE A 232 35.50 13.97 -10.26
#